data_AF-A0A2V7MAV3-F1
#
_entry.id   AF-A0A2V7MAV3-F1
#
_cell.length_a   1.000
_cell.length_b   1.000
_cell.length_c   1.000
_cell.angle_alpha   90.00
_cell.angle_beta   90.00
_cell.angle_gamma   90.00
#
_symmetry.space_group_name_H-M   'P 1'
#
loop_
_entity.id
_entity.type
_entity.pdbx_description
1 polymer ?
#
loop_
_entity_poly.entity_id
_entity_poly.type
_entity_poly.pdbx_seq_one_letter_code
_entity_poly.pdbx_strand_id
1 'polypeptide(L)'
;MVGPDHAAHASEHAVEVELPFLQIRRADVRIVPLVLAWDAWEGCRGLGETLAGLVRRWPDRVLLLASSDLNHYEPAAASERKDRRALDAVAALDGAELLARCRSERISMCGRAPAATVIAAARALGAERADVVHYSHSGMVTGDDDAVVGYGGVVIP
;
A
#
# COMPACT_ATOMS: atom_id res chain seq x y z
N MET A 1 6.71 -14.01 -20.48
CA MET A 1 6.36 -12.85 -21.34
C MET A 1 5.52 -11.91 -20.49
N VAL A 2 5.83 -10.61 -20.51
CA VAL A 2 4.99 -9.56 -19.90
C VAL A 2 4.22 -8.92 -21.05
N GLY A 3 2.90 -8.81 -20.92
CA GLY A 3 2.01 -8.23 -21.94
C GLY A 3 0.81 -7.54 -21.29
N PRO A 4 0.15 -6.61 -22.00
CA PRO A 4 -1.05 -5.95 -21.51
C PRO A 4 -2.20 -6.96 -21.35
N ASP A 5 -2.86 -6.93 -20.20
CA ASP A 5 -4.04 -7.76 -19.90
C ASP A 5 -5.18 -6.85 -19.41
N HIS A 6 -6.06 -6.47 -20.35
CA HIS A 6 -7.20 -5.62 -20.02
C HIS A 6 -8.24 -6.33 -19.14
N ALA A 7 -8.33 -7.66 -19.20
CA ALA A 7 -9.29 -8.43 -18.41
C ALA A 7 -8.89 -8.45 -16.92
N ALA A 8 -7.58 -8.51 -16.64
CA ALA A 8 -7.05 -8.42 -15.28
C ALA A 8 -7.41 -7.09 -14.56
N HIS A 9 -7.72 -6.04 -15.31
CA HIS A 9 -8.09 -4.72 -14.77
C HIS A 9 -9.60 -4.44 -14.80
N ALA A 10 -10.41 -5.25 -15.49
CA ALA A 10 -11.82 -4.94 -15.74
C ALA A 10 -12.71 -4.93 -14.48
N SER A 11 -12.30 -5.65 -13.43
CA SER A 11 -12.97 -5.70 -12.12
C SER A 11 -12.06 -5.19 -10.99
N GLU A 12 -10.96 -4.52 -11.34
CA GLU A 12 -9.99 -3.96 -10.40
C GLU A 12 -10.35 -2.49 -10.16
N HIS A 13 -10.45 -2.07 -8.90
CA HIS A 13 -10.84 -0.70 -8.54
C HIS A 13 -9.81 0.03 -7.68
N ALA A 14 -8.80 -0.65 -7.12
CA ALA A 14 -7.79 -0.01 -6.26
C ALA A 14 -6.99 1.04 -7.03
N VAL A 15 -6.69 0.80 -8.32
CA VAL A 15 -6.05 1.82 -9.16
C VAL A 15 -7.02 2.94 -9.49
N GLU A 16 -8.27 2.61 -9.82
CA GLU A 16 -9.28 3.57 -10.28
C GLU A 16 -9.56 4.65 -9.22
N VAL A 17 -9.63 4.27 -7.94
CA VAL A 17 -9.91 5.18 -6.82
C VAL A 17 -8.84 6.26 -6.67
N GLU A 18 -7.59 6.00 -7.05
CA GLU A 18 -6.48 6.96 -6.96
C GLU A 18 -6.46 7.96 -8.13
N LEU A 19 -7.00 7.59 -9.30
CA LEU A 19 -6.87 8.37 -10.52
C LEU A 19 -7.42 9.79 -10.40
N PRO A 20 -8.62 10.04 -9.83
CA PRO A 20 -9.15 11.39 -9.69
C PRO A 20 -8.25 12.29 -8.85
N PHE A 21 -7.71 11.78 -7.73
CA PHE A 21 -6.83 12.54 -6.85
C PHE A 21 -5.53 12.93 -7.56
N LEU A 22 -4.92 11.99 -8.28
CA LEU A 22 -3.68 12.23 -9.03
C LEU A 22 -3.90 13.23 -10.17
N GLN A 23 -4.98 13.09 -10.93
CA GLN A 23 -5.30 13.97 -12.06
C GLN A 23 -5.67 15.39 -11.62
N ILE A 24 -6.42 15.54 -10.52
CA ILE A 24 -6.72 16.85 -9.93
C ILE A 24 -5.43 17.52 -9.43
N ARG A 25 -4.55 16.75 -8.78
CA ARG A 25 -3.30 17.29 -8.23
C ARG A 25 -2.27 17.65 -9.30
N ARG A 26 -2.27 16.92 -10.42
CA ARG A 26 -1.36 17.08 -11.56
C ARG A 26 -2.01 16.58 -12.85
N ALA A 27 -2.55 17.50 -13.64
CA ALA A 27 -3.30 17.19 -14.87
C ALA A 27 -2.49 16.45 -15.95
N ASP A 28 -1.16 16.58 -15.94
CA ASP A 28 -0.23 15.93 -16.89
C ASP A 28 0.43 14.66 -16.32
N VAL A 29 -0.10 14.10 -15.22
CA VAL A 29 0.47 12.91 -14.59
C VAL A 29 0.47 11.72 -15.56
N ARG A 30 1.61 11.03 -15.66
CA ARG A 30 1.74 9.76 -16.36
C ARG A 30 1.72 8.64 -15.32
N ILE A 31 0.84 7.67 -15.51
CA ILE A 31 0.56 6.60 -14.54
C ILE A 31 0.90 5.26 -15.17
N VAL A 32 1.60 4.41 -14.41
CA VAL A 32 1.84 3.01 -14.75
C VAL A 32 1.18 2.16 -13.67
N PRO A 33 0.01 1.56 -13.93
CA PRO A 33 -0.67 0.71 -12.95
C PRO A 33 0.04 -0.63 -12.84
N LEU A 34 0.20 -1.12 -11.60
CA LEU A 34 0.73 -2.44 -11.30
C LEU A 34 -0.23 -3.15 -10.35
N VAL A 35 -0.71 -4.33 -10.75
CA VAL A 35 -1.57 -5.18 -9.93
C VAL A 35 -0.77 -6.41 -9.51
N LEU A 36 -0.69 -6.66 -8.20
CA LEU A 36 0.07 -7.78 -7.64
C LEU A 36 -0.86 -8.89 -7.18
N ALA A 37 -0.65 -10.10 -7.71
CA ALA A 37 -1.44 -11.29 -7.38
C ALA A 37 -0.69 -12.25 -6.41
N TRP A 38 0.33 -11.74 -5.71
CA TRP A 38 1.14 -12.50 -4.76
C TRP A 38 1.40 -11.68 -3.50
N ASP A 39 1.74 -12.36 -2.40
CA ASP A 39 2.11 -11.71 -1.14
C ASP A 39 3.36 -12.32 -0.47
N ALA A 40 4.16 -13.09 -1.21
CA ALA A 40 5.45 -13.57 -0.74
C ALA A 40 6.48 -12.44 -0.71
N TRP A 41 7.27 -12.39 0.37
CA TRP A 41 8.26 -11.32 0.58
C TRP A 41 9.31 -11.29 -0.52
N GLU A 42 9.80 -12.43 -0.98
CA GLU A 42 10.85 -12.51 -2.00
C GLU A 42 10.41 -11.85 -3.31
N GLY A 43 9.14 -12.05 -3.69
CA GLY A 43 8.54 -11.42 -4.88
C GLY A 43 8.39 -9.91 -4.71
N CYS A 44 7.88 -9.46 -3.56
CA CYS A 44 7.72 -8.03 -3.25
C CYS A 44 9.08 -7.31 -3.21
N ARG A 45 10.08 -7.91 -2.56
CA ARG A 45 11.44 -7.38 -2.46
C ARG A 45 12.10 -7.27 -3.84
N GLY A 46 12.04 -8.33 -4.64
CA GLY A 46 12.63 -8.33 -5.99
C GLY A 46 11.99 -7.29 -6.92
N LEU A 47 10.66 -7.14 -6.87
CA LEU A 47 9.97 -6.08 -7.61
C LEU A 47 10.36 -4.69 -7.08
N GLY A 48 10.39 -4.49 -5.77
CA GLY A 48 10.76 -3.21 -5.15
C GLY A 48 12.18 -2.76 -5.51
N GLU A 49 13.16 -3.67 -5.44
CA GLU A 49 14.54 -3.42 -5.85
C GLU A 49 14.64 -3.07 -7.35
N THR A 50 13.87 -3.76 -8.18
CA THR A 50 13.77 -3.48 -9.62
C THR A 50 13.21 -2.08 -9.89
N LEU A 51 12.11 -1.72 -9.21
CA LEU A 51 11.50 -0.39 -9.29
C LEU A 51 12.46 0.70 -8.82
N ALA A 52 13.18 0.49 -7.72
CA ALA A 52 14.20 1.43 -7.24
C ALA A 52 15.31 1.65 -8.28
N GLY A 53 15.76 0.59 -8.96
CA GLY A 53 16.72 0.68 -10.06
C GLY A 53 16.20 1.50 -11.26
N LEU A 54 14.92 1.35 -11.58
CA LEU A 54 14.25 2.15 -12.62
C LEU A 54 14.12 3.61 -12.22
N VAL A 55 13.65 3.90 -11.00
CA VAL A 55 13.50 5.26 -10.48
C VAL A 55 14.81 6.03 -10.52
N ARG A 56 15.94 5.41 -10.13
CA ARG A 56 17.27 6.06 -10.19
C ARG A 56 17.70 6.49 -11.59
N ARG A 57 17.24 5.78 -12.62
CA ARG A 57 17.64 6.00 -14.02
C ARG A 57 16.62 6.83 -14.78
N TRP A 58 15.44 7.03 -14.21
CA TRP A 58 14.36 7.78 -14.84
C TRP A 58 14.69 9.28 -14.78
N PRO A 59 14.53 10.03 -15.89
CA PRO A 59 14.90 11.45 -15.94
C PRO A 59 14.01 12.34 -15.06
N ASP A 60 12.76 11.92 -14.83
CA ASP A 60 11.77 12.66 -14.05
C ASP A 60 11.62 12.10 -12.64
N ARG A 61 11.12 12.92 -11.71
CA ARG A 61 10.71 12.44 -10.38
C ARG A 61 9.58 11.43 -10.49
N VAL A 62 9.72 10.30 -9.81
CA VAL A 62 8.72 9.21 -9.77
C VAL A 62 8.10 9.15 -8.37
N LEU A 63 6.78 9.04 -8.32
CA LEU A 63 6.04 8.69 -7.10
C LEU A 63 5.76 7.18 -7.15
N LEU A 64 6.18 6.45 -6.12
CA LEU A 64 5.72 5.08 -5.87
C LEU A 64 4.53 5.14 -4.92
N LEU A 65 3.38 4.63 -5.35
CA LEU A 65 2.13 4.65 -4.59
C LEU A 65 1.64 3.22 -4.39
N ALA A 66 1.38 2.84 -3.14
CA ALA A 66 0.65 1.63 -2.79
C ALA A 66 -0.75 2.03 -2.32
N SER A 67 -1.78 1.60 -3.04
CA SER A 67 -3.17 1.78 -2.62
C SER A 67 -3.58 0.62 -1.70
N SER A 68 -4.21 0.94 -0.57
CA SER A 68 -4.64 -0.06 0.42
C SER A 68 -5.60 0.54 1.45
N ASP A 69 -6.67 -0.20 1.73
CA ASP A 69 -7.32 -0.17 3.04
C ASP A 69 -6.56 -1.08 4.03
N LEU A 70 -6.79 -0.89 5.33
CA LEU A 70 -6.23 -1.72 6.40
C LEU A 70 -7.20 -2.88 6.72
N ASN A 71 -7.47 -3.16 7.99
CA ASN A 71 -8.32 -4.27 8.39
C ASN A 71 -9.80 -4.01 8.06
N HIS A 72 -10.51 -5.06 7.64
CA HIS A 72 -11.90 -5.02 7.18
C HIS A 72 -12.82 -5.82 8.10
N TYR A 73 -14.00 -5.25 8.35
CA TYR A 73 -15.21 -5.89 8.86
C TYR A 73 -15.05 -6.62 10.18
N GLU A 74 -14.22 -6.07 11.06
CA GLU A 74 -14.16 -6.44 12.47
C GLU A 74 -14.58 -5.23 13.34
N PRO A 75 -14.96 -5.46 14.61
CA PRO A 75 -15.28 -4.38 15.52
C PRO A 75 -14.14 -3.37 15.64
N ALA A 76 -14.47 -2.09 15.80
CA ALA A 76 -13.50 -0.98 15.80
C ALA A 76 -12.27 -1.25 16.68
N ALA A 77 -12.49 -1.64 17.93
CA ALA A 77 -11.40 -1.93 18.87
C ALA A 77 -10.46 -3.07 18.39
N ALA A 78 -10.97 -4.06 17.64
CA ALA A 78 -10.15 -5.11 17.07
C ALA A 78 -9.37 -4.63 15.85
N SER A 79 -10.04 -3.90 14.95
CA SER A 79 -9.41 -3.27 13.78
C SER A 79 -8.29 -2.32 14.19
N GLU A 80 -8.50 -1.40 15.13
CA GLU A 80 -7.48 -0.48 15.64
C GLU A 80 -6.21 -1.18 16.15
N ARG A 81 -6.36 -2.31 16.84
CA ARG A 81 -5.21 -3.08 17.31
C ARG A 81 -4.43 -3.69 16.16
N LYS A 82 -5.12 -4.31 15.19
CA LYS A 82 -4.48 -4.94 14.03
C LYS A 82 -3.85 -3.90 13.11
N ASP A 83 -4.59 -2.84 12.81
CA ASP A 83 -4.17 -1.73 11.97
C ASP A 83 -2.90 -1.08 12.51
N ARG A 84 -2.84 -0.80 13.82
CA ARG A 84 -1.63 -0.30 14.45
C ARG A 84 -0.44 -1.23 14.26
N ARG A 85 -0.63 -2.55 14.41
CA ARG A 85 0.48 -3.51 14.20
C ARG A 85 0.94 -3.58 12.75
N ALA A 86 0.05 -3.40 11.77
CA ALA A 86 0.45 -3.26 10.38
C ALA A 86 1.21 -1.95 10.16
N LEU A 87 0.66 -0.82 10.62
CA LEU A 87 1.26 0.51 10.48
C LEU A 87 2.62 0.62 11.17
N ASP A 88 2.81 -0.02 12.33
CA ASP A 88 4.11 -0.07 13.02
C ASP A 88 5.19 -0.72 12.14
N ALA A 89 4.85 -1.77 11.38
CA ALA A 89 5.78 -2.42 10.46
C ALA A 89 6.06 -1.52 9.24
N VAL A 90 5.04 -0.82 8.72
CA VAL A 90 5.22 0.16 7.64
C VAL A 90 6.11 1.33 8.09
N ALA A 91 5.87 1.88 9.28
CA ALA A 91 6.64 2.98 9.87
C ALA A 91 8.11 2.60 10.08
N ALA A 92 8.37 1.35 10.45
CA ALA A 92 9.72 0.79 10.57
C ALA A 92 10.37 0.43 9.22
N LEU A 93 9.69 0.68 8.10
CA LEU A 93 10.11 0.27 6.76
C LEU A 93 10.43 -1.24 6.70
N ASP A 94 9.63 -2.08 7.36
CA ASP A 94 9.80 -3.53 7.36
C ASP A 94 8.66 -4.24 6.60
N GLY A 95 8.88 -4.41 5.29
CA GLY A 95 7.92 -5.08 4.41
C GLY A 95 7.80 -6.58 4.68
N ALA A 96 8.85 -7.24 5.20
CA ALA A 96 8.78 -8.65 5.56
C ALA A 96 7.92 -8.85 6.81
N GLU A 97 8.15 -8.01 7.82
CA GLU A 97 7.36 -8.00 9.06
C GLU A 97 5.90 -7.62 8.80
N LEU A 98 5.64 -6.65 7.92
CA LEU A 98 4.27 -6.31 7.51
C LEU A 98 3.51 -7.55 7.00
N LEU A 99 4.10 -8.27 6.04
CA LEU A 99 3.50 -9.47 5.47
C LEU A 99 3.34 -10.59 6.51
N ALA A 100 4.34 -10.75 7.39
CA ALA A 100 4.29 -11.74 8.47
C ALA A 100 3.18 -11.45 9.48
N ARG A 101 3.00 -10.20 9.92
CA ARG A 101 1.91 -9.77 10.81
C ARG A 101 0.56 -9.94 10.14
N CYS A 102 0.41 -9.50 8.89
CA CYS A 102 -0.84 -9.68 8.16
C CYS A 102 -1.26 -11.15 8.08
N ARG A 103 -0.32 -12.06 7.86
CA ARG A 103 -0.59 -13.50 7.80
C ARG A 103 -0.89 -14.10 9.18
N SER A 104 -0.01 -13.88 10.16
CA SER A 104 -0.09 -14.51 11.49
C SER A 104 -1.27 -14.00 12.32
N GLU A 105 -1.61 -12.73 12.17
CA GLU A 105 -2.68 -12.07 12.94
C GLU A 105 -3.99 -11.96 12.17
N ARG A 106 -4.02 -12.46 10.93
CA ARG A 106 -5.17 -12.37 10.01
C ARG A 106 -5.64 -10.93 9.86
N ILE A 107 -4.71 -10.03 9.51
CA ILE A 107 -5.03 -8.64 9.14
C ILE A 107 -5.42 -8.65 7.67
N SER A 108 -6.65 -8.22 7.39
CA SER A 108 -7.23 -8.28 6.04
C SER A 108 -6.83 -7.12 5.12
N MET A 109 -5.75 -6.40 5.45
CA MET A 109 -5.16 -5.33 4.62
C MET A 109 -5.02 -5.76 3.16
N CYS A 110 -5.75 -5.09 2.26
CA CYS A 110 -5.90 -5.52 0.86
C CYS A 110 -4.64 -5.22 0.03
N GLY A 111 -3.94 -4.13 0.32
CA GLY A 111 -2.71 -3.70 -0.36
C GLY A 111 -1.43 -4.07 0.36
N ARG A 112 -1.42 -5.12 1.20
CA ARG A 112 -0.21 -5.54 1.96
C ARG A 112 1.02 -5.84 1.09
N ALA A 113 0.82 -6.45 -0.08
CA ALA A 113 1.89 -6.77 -1.02
C ALA A 113 2.40 -5.54 -1.81
N PRO A 114 1.52 -4.67 -2.36
CA PRO A 114 1.93 -3.37 -2.86
C PRO A 114 2.71 -2.54 -1.83
N ALA A 115 2.21 -2.47 -0.58
CA ALA A 115 2.87 -1.73 0.50
C ALA A 115 4.27 -2.30 0.80
N ALA A 116 4.40 -3.63 0.96
CA ALA A 116 5.70 -4.28 1.16
C ALA A 116 6.68 -4.04 0.00
N THR A 117 6.16 -4.01 -1.24
CA THR A 117 6.94 -3.71 -2.45
C THR A 117 7.45 -2.26 -2.45
N VAL A 118 6.59 -1.30 -2.11
CA VAL A 118 6.97 0.12 -2.01
C VAL A 118 7.98 0.34 -0.88
N ILE A 119 7.80 -0.31 0.27
CA ILE A 119 8.77 -0.29 1.37
C ILE A 119 10.14 -0.79 0.91
N ALA A 120 10.19 -1.93 0.20
CA ALA A 120 11.43 -2.48 -0.32
C ALA A 120 12.10 -1.51 -1.31
N ALA A 121 11.33 -0.91 -2.21
CA ALA A 121 11.82 0.09 -3.15
C ALA A 121 12.36 1.34 -2.43
N ALA A 122 11.62 1.87 -1.45
CA ALA A 122 12.00 3.05 -0.71
C ALA A 122 13.30 2.83 0.09
N ARG A 123 13.44 1.69 0.77
CA ARG A 123 14.70 1.32 1.43
C ARG A 123 15.83 1.18 0.44
N ALA A 124 15.59 0.55 -0.69
CA ALA A 124 16.59 0.45 -1.74
C ALA A 124 16.98 1.84 -2.29
N LEU A 125 16.11 2.85 -2.22
CA LEU A 125 16.38 4.25 -2.59
C LEU A 125 17.03 5.07 -1.46
N GLY A 126 17.19 4.51 -0.25
CA GLY A 126 17.84 5.16 0.88
C GLY A 126 16.89 5.75 1.93
N ALA A 127 15.59 5.40 1.90
CA ALA A 127 14.66 5.82 2.94
C ALA A 127 15.02 5.18 4.29
N GLU A 128 15.04 6.00 5.34
CA GLU A 128 15.37 5.60 6.72
C GLU A 128 14.16 5.70 7.66
N ARG A 129 13.10 6.38 7.24
CA ARG A 129 11.89 6.60 8.04
C ARG A 129 10.63 6.59 7.18
N ALA A 130 9.49 6.33 7.81
CA ALA A 130 8.17 6.55 7.25
C ALA A 130 7.28 7.20 8.30
N ASP A 131 6.48 8.17 7.89
CA ASP A 131 5.61 8.93 8.77
C ASP A 131 4.16 8.51 8.54
N VAL A 132 3.50 7.98 9.57
CA VAL A 132 2.04 7.77 9.56
C VAL A 132 1.37 9.13 9.73
N VAL A 133 0.82 9.68 8.65
CA VAL A 133 0.25 11.03 8.62
C VAL A 133 -1.18 11.07 9.16
N HIS A 134 -1.92 9.97 9.02
CA HIS A 134 -3.28 9.86 9.52
C HIS A 134 -3.70 8.40 9.70
N TYR A 135 -4.60 8.18 10.65
CA TYR A 135 -5.31 6.92 10.83
C TYR A 135 -6.77 7.24 11.16
N SER A 136 -7.69 6.48 10.56
CA SER A 136 -9.12 6.50 10.89
C SER A 136 -9.77 5.16 10.53
N HIS A 137 -11.06 5.02 10.81
CA HIS A 137 -11.89 3.91 10.31
C HIS A 137 -13.31 4.37 10.03
N SER A 138 -14.09 3.57 9.28
CA SER A 138 -15.47 3.93 8.89
C SER A 138 -16.40 4.23 10.07
N GLY A 139 -16.24 3.54 11.20
CA GLY A 139 -16.99 3.81 12.44
C GLY A 139 -16.83 5.23 13.00
N MET A 140 -15.66 5.87 12.84
CA MET A 140 -15.45 7.26 13.29
C MET A 140 -16.30 8.27 12.51
N VAL A 141 -16.76 7.91 11.31
CA VAL A 141 -17.62 8.75 10.46
C VAL A 141 -19.09 8.38 10.63
N THR A 142 -19.39 7.08 10.71
CA THR A 142 -20.75 6.55 10.71
C THR A 142 -21.37 6.41 12.10
N GLY A 143 -20.54 6.30 13.14
CA GLY A 143 -20.94 5.94 14.50
C GLY A 143 -21.19 4.44 14.71
N ASP A 144 -20.97 3.60 13.70
CA ASP A 144 -21.12 2.15 13.77
C ASP A 144 -19.74 1.47 13.93
N ASP A 145 -19.51 0.92 15.11
CA ASP A 145 -18.25 0.27 15.49
C ASP A 145 -18.31 -1.26 15.43
N ASP A 146 -19.41 -1.87 14.96
CA ASP A 146 -19.57 -3.32 14.95
C ASP A 146 -18.75 -4.00 13.85
N ALA A 147 -18.59 -3.33 12.70
CA ALA A 147 -17.82 -3.81 11.57
C ALA A 147 -17.24 -2.65 10.74
N VAL A 148 -15.96 -2.34 10.95
CA VAL A 148 -15.31 -1.17 10.33
C VAL A 148 -14.27 -1.55 9.27
N VAL A 149 -13.98 -0.62 8.37
CA VAL A 149 -12.79 -0.66 7.51
C VAL A 149 -11.80 0.41 8.00
N GLY A 150 -10.56 0.00 8.24
CA GLY A 150 -9.47 0.88 8.66
C GLY A 150 -8.79 1.60 7.49
N TYR A 151 -8.39 2.84 7.69
CA TYR A 151 -7.72 3.69 6.70
C TYR A 151 -6.45 4.29 7.30
N GLY A 152 -5.35 4.25 6.54
CA GLY A 152 -4.06 4.77 6.98
C GLY A 152 -3.34 5.53 5.87
N GLY A 153 -2.88 6.73 6.17
CA GLY A 153 -1.98 7.50 5.31
C GLY A 153 -0.55 7.40 5.79
N VAL A 154 0.38 7.02 4.92
CA VAL A 154 1.82 6.97 5.23
C VAL A 154 2.62 7.67 4.14
N VAL A 155 3.61 8.46 4.55
CA VAL A 155 4.56 9.12 3.65
C VAL A 155 5.97 8.60 3.91
N ILE A 156 6.68 8.27 2.84
CA ILE A 156 8.09 7.89 2.87
C ILE A 156 8.87 8.95 2.06
N PRO A 157 9.81 9.70 2.67
CA PRO A 157 10.53 10.79 2.03
C PRO A 157 11.61 10.33 1.05
#